data_AF-A0A6I2M4G9-F1
#
_entry.id   AF-A0A6I2M4G9-F1
#
_cell.length_a   1.000
_cell.length_b   1.000
_cell.length_c   1.000
_cell.angle_alpha   90.00
_cell.angle_beta   90.00
_cell.angle_gamma   90.00
#
_symmetry.space_group_name_H-M   'P 1'
#
loop_
_entity.id
_entity.type
_entity.pdbx_description
1 polymer ?
#
loop_
_entity_poly.entity_id
_entity_poly.type
_entity_poly.pdbx_seq_one_letter_code
_entity_poly.pdbx_strand_id
1 'polypeptide(L)'
;MIEFTAAATRPNLYLGPFTTYYDENEGWTVSKDNPDRVIQSFSQLKIRKGYKLRAYQYTAGGNGNAAVYAIPHDRELPPPEECMYSDEQSFEHPKPDFAFDQVMQAVDGDYSPLSYLQAAIAYHEIGEFGALWHGCYWSAGDILPIDEDEYKVANSVVDYLYTLGEWNEFKTIPPSLRPVFFYENERPTVVFYTKNDVGMVKLSRYTHRFEKDSYVQKVECEDLAFAGLGIIF
;
A
#
# COMPACT_ATOMS: atom_id res chain seq x y z
N MET A 1 18.37 -4.90 13.70
CA MET A 1 17.98 -4.55 12.31
C MET A 1 17.93 -5.85 11.53
N ILE A 2 16.89 -6.04 10.73
CA ILE A 2 16.65 -7.25 9.91
C ILE A 2 16.40 -6.78 8.49
N GLU A 3 17.16 -7.29 7.54
CA GLU A 3 16.94 -7.05 6.11
C GLU A 3 16.14 -8.20 5.49
N PHE A 4 15.35 -7.87 4.48
CA PHE A 4 14.59 -8.82 3.68
C PHE A 4 14.95 -8.68 2.21
N THR A 5 14.74 -9.73 1.43
CA THR A 5 14.76 -9.60 -0.03
C THR A 5 13.45 -8.95 -0.49
N ALA A 6 13.45 -8.33 -1.68
CA ALA A 6 12.23 -7.77 -2.25
C ALA A 6 11.13 -8.84 -2.47
N ALA A 7 11.49 -10.12 -2.60
CA ALA A 7 10.51 -11.20 -2.68
C ALA A 7 9.62 -11.32 -1.41
N ALA A 8 10.11 -10.89 -0.24
CA ALA A 8 9.35 -10.91 1.01
C ALA A 8 8.25 -9.84 1.08
N THR A 9 8.22 -8.90 0.13
CA THR A 9 7.23 -7.82 0.08
C THR A 9 6.03 -8.15 -0.79
N ARG A 10 5.88 -9.40 -1.23
CA ARG A 10 4.76 -9.84 -2.07
C ARG A 10 3.75 -10.64 -1.25
N PRO A 11 2.45 -10.58 -1.58
CA PRO A 11 1.48 -11.57 -1.14
C PRO A 11 2.02 -12.99 -1.35
N ASN A 12 1.96 -13.82 -0.32
CA ASN A 12 2.57 -15.15 -0.31
C ASN A 12 1.55 -16.28 -0.06
N LEU A 13 0.26 -15.95 -0.01
CA LEU A 13 -0.85 -16.90 0.00
C LEU A 13 -1.74 -16.69 -1.23
N TYR A 14 -1.98 -17.77 -1.97
CA TYR A 14 -2.92 -17.76 -3.09
C TYR A 14 -4.35 -17.94 -2.57
N LEU A 15 -5.20 -16.93 -2.79
CA LEU A 15 -6.61 -16.94 -2.36
C LEU A 15 -7.59 -17.17 -3.52
N GLY A 16 -7.11 -17.66 -4.66
CA GLY A 16 -7.89 -17.67 -5.90
C GLY A 16 -7.76 -16.37 -6.70
N PRO A 17 -8.42 -16.26 -7.86
CA PRO A 17 -8.41 -15.03 -8.65
C PRO A 17 -9.05 -13.87 -7.88
N PHE A 18 -8.48 -12.67 -8.03
CA PHE A 18 -9.18 -11.43 -7.72
C PHE A 18 -10.06 -11.11 -8.93
N THR A 19 -11.37 -11.24 -8.78
CA THR A 19 -12.33 -10.82 -9.78
C THR A 19 -12.57 -9.34 -9.58
N THR A 20 -11.93 -8.47 -10.35
CA THR A 20 -12.31 -7.07 -10.36
C THR A 20 -13.67 -6.96 -11.05
N TYR A 21 -14.72 -6.74 -10.26
CA TYR A 21 -16.03 -6.46 -10.83
C TYR A 21 -16.03 -5.03 -11.36
N TYR A 22 -16.06 -4.87 -12.69
CA TYR A 22 -16.48 -3.60 -13.26
C TYR A 22 -17.94 -3.38 -12.87
N ASP A 23 -18.19 -2.38 -12.03
CA ASP A 23 -19.54 -1.89 -11.83
C ASP A 23 -19.90 -1.04 -13.05
N GLU A 24 -20.93 -1.45 -13.77
CA GLU A 24 -21.46 -0.68 -14.90
C GLU A 24 -22.15 0.61 -14.43
N ASN A 25 -22.48 0.68 -13.14
CA ASN A 25 -23.07 1.87 -12.54
C ASN A 25 -21.97 2.92 -12.31
N GLU A 26 -22.20 4.14 -12.79
CA GLU A 26 -21.33 5.27 -12.46
C GLU A 26 -21.62 5.78 -11.04
N GLY A 27 -20.60 6.31 -10.38
CA GLY A 27 -20.69 6.86 -9.03
C GLY A 27 -20.19 5.90 -7.95
N TRP A 28 -20.53 6.22 -6.70
CA TRP A 28 -20.18 5.39 -5.55
C TRP A 28 -21.18 4.25 -5.38
N THR A 29 -20.70 3.03 -5.13
CA THR A 29 -21.49 1.84 -4.75
C THR A 29 -20.79 1.08 -3.62
N VAL A 30 -21.50 0.21 -2.91
CA VAL A 30 -20.85 -0.76 -2.02
C VAL A 30 -20.09 -1.76 -2.88
N SER A 31 -18.78 -1.92 -2.64
CA SER A 31 -17.94 -2.82 -3.42
C SER A 31 -18.42 -4.27 -3.27
N LYS A 32 -18.49 -4.99 -4.40
CA LYS A 32 -18.78 -6.42 -4.45
C LYS A 32 -17.58 -7.27 -4.03
N ASP A 33 -16.38 -6.69 -4.07
CA ASP A 33 -15.15 -7.35 -3.67
C ASP A 33 -14.89 -7.21 -2.17
N ASN A 34 -14.19 -8.19 -1.61
CA ASN A 34 -13.86 -8.21 -0.19
C ASN A 34 -12.41 -7.75 0.06
N PRO A 35 -12.19 -6.55 0.64
CA PRO A 35 -10.85 -6.05 0.97
C PRO A 35 -10.13 -6.87 2.06
N ASP A 36 -10.83 -7.72 2.83
CA ASP A 36 -10.18 -8.66 3.75
C ASP A 36 -9.17 -9.57 3.02
N ARG A 37 -9.42 -9.86 1.74
CA ARG A 37 -8.56 -10.73 0.92
C ARG A 37 -7.15 -10.16 0.75
N VAL A 38 -7.01 -8.83 0.76
CA VAL A 38 -5.68 -8.18 0.71
C VAL A 38 -4.87 -8.60 1.93
N ILE A 39 -5.44 -8.47 3.13
CA ILE A 39 -4.78 -8.88 4.37
C ILE A 39 -4.52 -10.39 4.42
N GLN A 40 -5.52 -11.18 4.04
CA GLN A 40 -5.43 -12.65 4.07
C GLN A 40 -4.40 -13.21 3.08
N SER A 41 -3.94 -12.42 2.12
CA SER A 41 -2.92 -12.84 1.15
C SER A 41 -1.50 -12.83 1.73
N PHE A 42 -1.33 -12.30 2.94
CA PHE A 42 -0.08 -12.29 3.70
C PHE A 42 -0.13 -13.30 4.85
N SER A 43 0.83 -14.21 4.88
CA SER A 43 0.85 -15.35 5.82
C SER A 43 0.89 -14.98 7.30
N GLN A 44 1.43 -13.81 7.65
CA GLN A 44 1.58 -13.38 9.05
C GLN A 44 0.51 -12.38 9.49
N LEU A 45 -0.43 -12.05 8.60
CA LEU A 45 -1.50 -11.10 8.88
C LEU A 45 -2.86 -11.79 8.89
N LYS A 46 -3.79 -11.18 9.62
CA LYS A 46 -5.19 -11.57 9.69
C LYS A 46 -6.04 -10.37 10.06
N ILE A 47 -7.34 -10.48 9.83
CA ILE A 47 -8.30 -9.53 10.38
C ILE A 47 -8.46 -9.79 11.88
N ARG A 48 -8.36 -8.73 12.68
CA ARG A 48 -8.57 -8.72 14.13
C ARG A 48 -9.99 -9.17 14.45
N LYS A 49 -10.15 -10.00 15.48
CA LYS A 49 -11.47 -10.45 15.93
C LYS A 49 -12.37 -9.27 16.28
N GLY A 50 -13.61 -9.30 15.82
CA GLY A 50 -14.59 -8.23 16.02
C GLY A 50 -14.60 -7.16 14.93
N TYR A 51 -13.68 -7.24 13.97
CA TYR A 51 -13.58 -6.34 12.83
C TYR A 51 -13.81 -7.09 11.51
N LYS A 52 -14.09 -6.31 10.46
CA LYS A 52 -13.93 -6.70 9.06
C LYS A 52 -13.66 -5.47 8.21
N LEU A 53 -13.11 -5.67 7.02
CA LEU A 53 -12.93 -4.62 6.03
C LEU A 53 -14.08 -4.64 5.02
N ARG A 54 -14.54 -3.45 4.65
CA ARG A 54 -15.50 -3.24 3.56
C ARG A 54 -15.10 -2.00 2.78
N ALA A 55 -15.52 -1.92 1.54
CA ALA A 55 -15.18 -0.80 0.68
C ALA A 55 -16.41 -0.23 -0.01
N TYR A 56 -16.40 1.07 -0.24
CA TYR A 56 -17.16 1.68 -1.32
C TYR A 56 -16.28 1.81 -2.55
N GLN A 57 -16.83 1.54 -3.72
CA GLN A 57 -16.17 1.65 -5.01
C GLN A 57 -16.76 2.83 -5.77
N TYR A 58 -15.92 3.67 -6.35
CA TYR A 58 -16.29 4.69 -7.33
C TYR A 58 -15.91 4.23 -8.73
N THR A 59 -16.78 4.47 -9.70
CA THR A 59 -16.57 4.17 -11.12
C THR A 59 -17.06 5.34 -11.97
N ALA A 60 -16.23 5.84 -12.89
CA ALA A 60 -16.65 6.86 -13.86
C ALA A 60 -15.74 6.86 -15.10
N GLY A 61 -16.33 6.71 -16.28
CA GLY A 61 -15.61 6.79 -17.56
C GLY A 61 -14.38 5.87 -17.67
N GLY A 62 -14.44 4.67 -17.07
CA GLY A 62 -13.32 3.71 -17.04
C GLY A 62 -12.30 3.91 -15.92
N ASN A 63 -12.39 5.01 -15.16
CA ASN A 63 -11.63 5.21 -13.94
C ASN A 63 -12.33 4.55 -12.74
N GLY A 64 -11.55 4.23 -11.72
CA GLY A 64 -12.07 3.68 -10.48
C GLY A 64 -11.18 4.02 -9.29
N ASN A 65 -11.80 4.18 -8.14
CA ASN A 65 -11.15 4.37 -6.83
C ASN A 65 -12.01 3.68 -5.77
N ALA A 66 -11.45 3.28 -4.64
CA ALA A 66 -12.25 2.83 -3.51
C ALA A 66 -11.89 3.54 -2.22
N ALA A 67 -12.85 3.54 -1.29
CA ALA A 67 -12.64 3.90 0.09
C ALA A 67 -12.85 2.66 0.95
N VAL A 68 -11.76 2.10 1.49
CA VAL A 68 -11.78 0.94 2.37
C VAL A 68 -11.92 1.39 3.82
N TYR A 69 -12.80 0.73 4.57
CA TYR A 69 -13.05 0.98 5.97
C TYR A 69 -12.91 -0.29 6.81
N ALA A 70 -12.33 -0.13 7.99
CA ALA A 70 -12.53 -1.07 9.07
C ALA A 70 -13.89 -0.79 9.72
N ILE A 71 -14.71 -1.83 9.92
CA ILE A 71 -16.02 -1.73 10.57
C ILE A 71 -16.22 -2.89 11.57
N PRO A 72 -17.17 -2.78 12.52
CA PRO A 72 -17.54 -3.90 13.38
C PRO A 72 -18.01 -5.10 12.57
N HIS A 73 -17.65 -6.30 13.00
CA HIS A 73 -17.94 -7.55 12.28
C HIS A 73 -19.44 -7.79 12.02
N ASP A 74 -20.30 -7.32 12.91
CA ASP A 74 -21.76 -7.47 12.89
C ASP A 74 -22.51 -6.37 12.10
N ARG A 75 -21.79 -5.39 11.54
CA ARG A 75 -22.36 -4.30 10.73
C ARG A 75 -22.08 -4.49 9.26
N GLU A 76 -22.90 -3.96 8.36
CA GLU A 76 -22.57 -3.85 6.94
C GLU A 76 -22.58 -2.36 6.54
N LEU A 77 -21.91 -2.04 5.43
CA LEU A 77 -21.95 -0.68 4.89
C LEU A 77 -23.38 -0.34 4.45
N PRO A 78 -23.94 0.81 4.88
CA PRO A 78 -25.19 1.30 4.31
C PRO A 78 -24.96 1.80 2.86
N PRO A 79 -26.03 2.09 2.11
CA PRO A 79 -25.91 2.75 0.81
C PRO A 79 -25.09 4.04 0.88
N PRO A 80 -24.29 4.38 -0.16
CA PRO A 80 -23.45 5.58 -0.18
C PRO A 80 -24.21 6.88 0.13
N GLU A 81 -25.46 7.00 -0.33
CA GLU A 81 -26.30 8.20 -0.16
C GLU A 81 -26.60 8.51 1.31
N GLU A 82 -26.55 7.50 2.19
CA GLU A 82 -26.72 7.67 3.64
C GLU A 82 -25.43 8.11 4.35
N CYS A 83 -24.28 8.05 3.65
CA CYS A 83 -22.94 8.31 4.18
C CYS A 83 -22.23 9.50 3.51
N MET A 84 -22.86 10.12 2.52
CA MET A 84 -22.33 11.28 1.80
C MET A 84 -22.83 12.55 2.49
N TYR A 85 -21.95 13.24 3.22
CA TYR A 85 -22.29 14.50 3.86
C TYR A 85 -22.26 15.65 2.84
N SER A 86 -23.26 16.54 2.92
CA SER A 86 -23.59 17.52 1.89
C SER A 86 -22.74 18.81 1.93
N ASP A 87 -21.50 18.77 2.42
CA ASP A 87 -20.67 19.98 2.40
C ASP A 87 -20.04 20.12 1.01
N GLU A 88 -20.54 21.11 0.26
CA GLU A 88 -20.32 21.40 -1.17
C GLU A 88 -18.85 21.62 -1.62
N GLN A 89 -17.86 21.33 -0.77
CA GLN A 89 -16.44 21.49 -1.05
C GLN A 89 -15.61 20.21 -0.93
N SER A 90 -16.20 19.09 -0.52
CA SER A 90 -15.45 17.86 -0.36
C SER A 90 -15.64 16.92 -1.55
N PHE A 91 -14.51 16.47 -2.13
CA PHE A 91 -14.46 15.27 -2.96
C PHE A 91 -14.64 14.01 -2.07
N GLU A 92 -15.56 14.08 -1.10
CA GLU A 92 -15.69 13.11 -0.02
C GLU A 92 -16.25 11.80 -0.57
N HIS A 93 -15.47 10.75 -0.33
CA HIS A 93 -15.96 9.39 -0.41
C HIS A 93 -16.97 9.13 0.72
N PRO A 94 -17.97 8.25 0.53
CA PRO A 94 -18.91 7.88 1.58
C PRO A 94 -18.18 7.34 2.81
N LYS A 95 -18.47 7.88 4.01
CA LYS A 95 -17.91 7.39 5.29
C LYS A 95 -19.03 7.11 6.30
N PRO A 96 -19.22 5.84 6.73
CA PRO A 96 -20.18 5.53 7.78
C PRO A 96 -19.67 5.99 9.15
N ASP A 97 -20.56 6.48 10.01
CA ASP A 97 -20.22 6.99 11.35
C ASP A 97 -19.62 5.94 12.29
N PHE A 98 -19.92 4.67 12.05
CA PHE A 98 -19.38 3.55 12.82
C PHE A 98 -18.07 3.00 12.26
N ALA A 99 -17.57 3.53 11.14
CA ALA A 99 -16.28 3.13 10.59
C ALA A 99 -15.15 3.65 11.48
N PHE A 100 -14.15 2.81 11.70
CA PHE A 100 -12.95 3.20 12.43
C PHE A 100 -12.11 4.14 11.56
N ASP A 101 -11.44 5.11 12.18
CA ASP A 101 -10.67 6.14 11.46
C ASP A 101 -9.46 5.58 10.71
N GLN A 102 -8.91 4.46 11.18
CA GLN A 102 -7.72 3.85 10.59
C GLN A 102 -7.97 2.40 10.26
N VAL A 103 -7.95 2.05 8.98
CA VAL A 103 -8.19 0.70 8.47
C VAL A 103 -7.28 -0.33 9.14
N MET A 104 -6.02 0.05 9.39
CA MET A 104 -5.01 -0.84 10.00
C MET A 104 -5.31 -1.20 11.46
N GLN A 105 -6.29 -0.56 12.13
CA GLN A 105 -6.79 -1.02 13.44
C GLN A 105 -7.47 -2.39 13.37
N ALA A 106 -8.01 -2.76 12.21
CA ALA A 106 -8.61 -4.07 11.97
C ALA A 106 -7.58 -5.15 11.61
N VAL A 107 -6.30 -4.82 11.51
CA VAL A 107 -5.24 -5.76 11.18
C VAL A 107 -4.57 -6.28 12.45
N ASP A 108 -4.29 -7.58 12.46
CA ASP A 108 -3.60 -8.29 13.52
C ASP A 108 -2.63 -9.33 12.91
N GLY A 109 -1.74 -9.89 13.72
CA GLY A 109 -0.66 -10.76 13.26
C GLY A 109 0.18 -11.28 14.41
N ASP A 110 1.37 -11.81 14.11
CA ASP A 110 2.27 -12.38 15.11
C ASP A 110 3.29 -11.38 15.70
N TYR A 111 3.27 -10.14 15.20
CA TYR A 111 4.18 -9.05 15.58
C TYR A 111 5.66 -9.35 15.33
N SER A 112 5.94 -10.30 14.43
CA SER A 112 7.28 -10.56 13.95
C SER A 112 7.77 -9.43 13.03
N PRO A 113 9.10 -9.29 12.85
CA PRO A 113 9.67 -8.40 11.84
C PRO A 113 9.06 -8.58 10.44
N LEU A 114 8.75 -9.83 10.06
CA LEU A 114 8.12 -10.14 8.78
C LEU A 114 6.67 -9.66 8.73
N SER A 115 5.89 -9.80 9.81
CA SER A 115 4.52 -9.30 9.82
C SER A 115 4.45 -7.78 9.71
N TYR A 116 5.39 -7.05 10.31
CA TYR A 116 5.47 -5.59 10.12
C TYR A 116 5.81 -5.21 8.69
N LEU A 117 6.74 -5.92 8.04
CA LEU A 117 7.01 -5.71 6.61
C LEU A 117 5.74 -5.98 5.79
N GLN A 118 5.08 -7.11 6.01
CA GLN A 118 3.84 -7.46 5.31
C GLN A 118 2.74 -6.41 5.56
N ALA A 119 2.61 -5.89 6.78
CA ALA A 119 1.63 -4.85 7.10
C ALA A 119 1.93 -3.52 6.39
N ALA A 120 3.21 -3.17 6.24
CA ALA A 120 3.63 -1.98 5.50
C ALA A 120 3.27 -2.06 4.01
N ILE A 121 3.37 -3.25 3.41
CA ILE A 121 2.93 -3.49 2.03
C ILE A 121 1.41 -3.51 1.94
N ALA A 122 0.75 -4.28 2.82
CA ALA A 122 -0.69 -4.43 2.83
C ALA A 122 -1.43 -3.10 2.97
N TYR A 123 -0.84 -2.13 3.68
CA TYR A 123 -1.34 -0.76 3.74
C TYR A 123 -1.49 -0.12 2.36
N HIS A 124 -0.49 -0.26 1.50
CA HIS A 124 -0.54 0.31 0.16
C HIS A 124 -1.44 -0.50 -0.78
N GLU A 125 -1.43 -1.82 -0.66
CA GLU A 125 -2.37 -2.70 -1.39
C GLU A 125 -3.84 -2.38 -1.04
N ILE A 126 -4.13 -2.06 0.22
CA ILE A 126 -5.46 -1.58 0.65
C ILE A 126 -5.75 -0.20 0.08
N GLY A 127 -4.77 0.70 0.09
CA GLY A 127 -4.91 2.06 -0.45
C GLY A 127 -5.21 2.09 -1.94
N GLU A 128 -4.80 1.05 -2.67
CA GLU A 128 -5.09 0.88 -4.10
C GLU A 128 -6.22 -0.12 -4.38
N PHE A 129 -6.91 -0.62 -3.35
CA PHE A 129 -8.05 -1.50 -3.55
C PHE A 129 -9.09 -0.82 -4.45
N GLY A 130 -9.51 -1.49 -5.53
CA GLY A 130 -10.50 -0.96 -6.46
C GLY A 130 -10.05 0.22 -7.32
N ALA A 131 -8.76 0.60 -7.27
CA ALA A 131 -8.24 1.64 -8.16
C ALA A 131 -8.11 1.13 -9.59
N LEU A 132 -8.43 1.99 -10.56
CA LEU A 132 -8.25 1.74 -12.00
C LEU A 132 -7.65 2.99 -12.66
N TRP A 133 -6.78 2.77 -13.66
CA TRP A 133 -6.12 3.83 -14.44
C TRP A 133 -5.40 4.85 -13.55
N HIS A 134 -5.82 6.11 -13.58
CA HIS A 134 -5.18 7.20 -12.84
C HIS A 134 -5.39 7.13 -11.32
N GLY A 135 -6.23 6.22 -10.83
CA GLY A 135 -6.36 5.92 -9.40
C GLY A 135 -5.18 5.12 -8.83
N CYS A 136 -4.39 4.46 -9.69
CA CYS A 136 -3.27 3.63 -9.29
C CYS A 136 -2.05 4.48 -8.95
N TYR A 137 -1.52 4.35 -7.73
CA TYR A 137 -0.33 5.10 -7.28
C TYR A 137 0.81 4.19 -6.78
N TRP A 138 0.46 2.98 -6.33
CA TRP A 138 1.32 1.99 -5.71
C TRP A 138 1.71 0.88 -6.69
N SER A 139 0.79 0.30 -7.45
CA SER A 139 1.04 -0.83 -8.36
C SER A 139 2.01 -0.51 -9.51
N ALA A 140 2.21 0.78 -9.80
CA ALA A 140 3.20 1.29 -10.73
C ALA A 140 4.63 1.36 -10.16
N GLY A 141 4.82 1.05 -8.87
CA GLY A 141 6.10 1.09 -8.19
C GLY A 141 6.70 -0.30 -8.00
N ASP A 142 7.94 -0.47 -8.45
CA ASP A 142 8.74 -1.65 -8.11
C ASP A 142 9.46 -1.43 -6.79
N ILE A 143 9.25 -2.32 -5.82
CA ILE A 143 10.05 -2.35 -4.59
C ILE A 143 11.45 -2.85 -4.93
N LEU A 144 12.47 -2.11 -4.46
CA LEU A 144 13.87 -2.39 -4.72
C LEU A 144 14.45 -3.40 -3.71
N PRO A 145 15.51 -4.13 -4.09
CA PRO A 145 16.02 -4.26 -5.46
C PRO A 145 15.05 -5.06 -6.36
N ILE A 146 14.95 -4.69 -7.65
CA ILE A 146 14.12 -5.40 -8.64
C ILE A 146 14.70 -6.79 -8.94
N ASP A 147 16.02 -6.84 -9.12
CA ASP A 147 16.78 -8.05 -9.39
C ASP A 147 17.80 -8.25 -8.27
N GLU A 148 17.58 -9.29 -7.49
CA GLU A 148 18.38 -9.61 -6.31
C GLU A 148 19.77 -10.16 -6.69
N ASP A 149 19.93 -10.76 -7.86
CA ASP A 149 21.21 -11.32 -8.31
C ASP A 149 22.09 -10.24 -8.93
N GLU A 150 21.53 -9.33 -9.72
CA GLU A 150 22.22 -8.11 -10.18
C GLU A 150 22.63 -7.23 -8.99
N TYR A 151 21.75 -7.05 -8.01
CA TYR A 151 22.05 -6.25 -6.81
C TYR A 151 23.21 -6.81 -5.98
N LYS A 152 23.32 -8.15 -5.85
CA LYS A 152 24.40 -8.81 -5.10
C LYS A 152 25.78 -8.61 -5.73
N VAL A 153 25.85 -8.52 -7.06
CA VAL A 153 27.12 -8.41 -7.79
C VAL A 153 27.50 -6.96 -8.12
N ALA A 154 26.61 -6.00 -7.84
CA ALA A 154 26.91 -4.58 -7.98
C ALA A 154 28.02 -4.15 -7.02
N ASN A 155 28.92 -3.27 -7.48
CA ASN A 155 30.01 -2.76 -6.64
C ASN A 155 29.50 -1.81 -5.54
N SER A 156 28.35 -1.16 -5.76
CA SER A 156 27.70 -0.27 -4.80
C SER A 156 26.20 -0.12 -5.09
N VAL A 157 25.45 0.43 -4.13
CA VAL A 157 24.03 0.80 -4.31
C VAL A 157 23.86 1.77 -5.49
N VAL A 158 24.79 2.71 -5.64
CA VAL A 158 24.76 3.72 -6.71
C VAL A 158 24.92 3.06 -8.07
N ASP A 159 25.87 2.14 -8.21
CA ASP A 159 26.10 1.42 -9.47
C ASP A 159 24.86 0.62 -9.87
N TYR A 160 24.22 -0.06 -8.91
CA TYR A 160 22.95 -0.75 -9.15
C TYR A 160 21.85 0.23 -9.57
N LEU A 161 21.68 1.35 -8.88
CA LEU A 161 20.67 2.34 -9.24
C LEU A 161 20.87 2.83 -10.68
N TYR A 162 22.10 3.12 -11.11
CA TYR A 162 22.38 3.53 -12.49
C TYR A 162 22.07 2.46 -13.55
N THR A 163 21.95 1.18 -13.19
CA THR A 163 21.40 0.16 -14.12
C THR A 163 19.90 0.33 -14.37
N LEU A 164 19.19 0.96 -13.42
CA LEU A 164 17.73 1.14 -13.46
C LEU A 164 17.29 2.47 -14.10
N GLY A 165 18.24 3.38 -14.38
CA GLY A 165 17.97 4.65 -15.02
C GLY A 165 19.10 5.67 -14.90
N GLU A 166 19.04 6.69 -15.75
CA GLU A 166 19.93 7.85 -15.69
C GLU A 166 19.41 8.83 -14.62
N TRP A 167 19.75 8.55 -13.37
CA TRP A 167 19.35 9.39 -12.24
C TRP A 167 20.06 10.74 -12.25
N ASN A 168 19.31 11.78 -11.88
CA ASN A 168 19.85 13.07 -11.49
C ASN A 168 20.57 12.96 -10.13
N GLU A 169 20.83 14.10 -9.48
CA GLU A 169 21.43 14.13 -8.15
C GLU A 169 20.55 13.43 -7.10
N PHE A 170 21.15 12.48 -6.36
CA PHE A 170 20.51 11.84 -5.22
C PHE A 170 20.57 12.76 -3.99
N LYS A 171 19.41 13.05 -3.38
CA LYS A 171 19.35 13.75 -2.09
C LYS A 171 20.11 13.00 -0.99
N THR A 172 19.89 11.69 -0.92
CA THR A 172 20.63 10.76 -0.07
C THR A 172 20.74 9.42 -0.75
N ILE A 173 21.87 8.74 -0.60
CA ILE A 173 22.07 7.37 -1.06
C ILE A 173 21.85 6.44 0.14
N PRO A 174 20.90 5.50 0.07
CA PRO A 174 20.68 4.58 1.16
C PRO A 174 21.83 3.57 1.27
N PRO A 175 22.15 3.09 2.48
CA PRO A 175 23.21 2.10 2.68
C PRO A 175 22.87 0.73 2.09
N SER A 176 21.57 0.45 1.92
CA SER A 176 21.03 -0.76 1.28
C SER A 176 19.67 -0.41 0.66
N LEU A 177 19.33 -1.04 -0.46
CA LEU A 177 18.01 -0.94 -1.07
C LEU A 177 17.02 -2.00 -0.56
N ARG A 178 17.52 -3.01 0.16
CA ARG A 178 16.67 -4.06 0.71
C ARG A 178 15.69 -3.49 1.73
N PRO A 179 14.43 -3.96 1.74
CA PRO A 179 13.49 -3.65 2.81
C PRO A 179 14.09 -4.02 4.17
N VAL A 180 13.93 -3.15 5.15
CA VAL A 180 14.56 -3.30 6.46
C VAL A 180 13.55 -3.04 7.57
N PHE A 181 13.63 -3.88 8.60
CA PHE A 181 12.93 -3.72 9.87
C PHE A 181 13.92 -3.39 11.00
N PHE A 182 13.54 -2.45 11.85
CA PHE A 182 14.24 -2.16 13.10
C PHE A 182 13.29 -1.48 14.09
N TYR A 183 13.75 -1.30 15.33
CA TYR A 183 13.05 -0.48 16.31
C TYR A 183 13.67 0.92 16.35
N GLU A 184 12.85 1.94 16.17
CA GLU A 184 13.22 3.36 16.38
C GLU A 184 12.48 3.87 17.62
N ASN A 185 13.19 4.21 18.69
CA ASN A 185 12.58 4.63 19.96
C ASN A 185 11.49 3.67 20.48
N GLU A 186 11.81 2.36 20.50
CA GLU A 186 10.90 1.25 20.85
C GLU A 186 9.70 1.05 19.90
N ARG A 187 9.60 1.81 18.81
CA ARG A 187 8.54 1.63 17.81
C ARG A 187 9.04 0.75 16.66
N PRO A 188 8.28 -0.27 16.24
CA PRO A 188 8.60 -1.03 15.06
C PRO A 188 8.60 -0.11 13.83
N THR A 189 9.64 -0.19 13.02
CA THR A 189 9.84 0.66 11.85
C THR A 189 10.27 -0.19 10.66
N VAL A 190 9.60 0.04 9.53
CA VAL A 190 9.94 -0.58 8.24
C VAL A 190 10.35 0.51 7.27
N VAL A 191 11.47 0.32 6.59
CA VAL A 191 11.92 1.19 5.49
C VAL A 191 12.09 0.35 4.24
N PHE A 192 11.60 0.84 3.10
CA PHE A 192 11.86 0.26 1.79
C PHE A 192 11.87 1.36 0.73
N TYR A 193 12.37 1.01 -0.45
CA TYR A 193 12.55 1.93 -1.55
C TYR A 193 11.79 1.43 -2.77
N THR A 194 11.26 2.36 -3.55
CA THR A 194 10.57 2.03 -4.80
C THR A 194 11.15 2.82 -5.96
N LYS A 195 11.21 2.18 -7.13
CA LYS A 195 11.29 2.87 -8.42
C LYS A 195 9.89 2.92 -9.00
N ASN A 196 9.37 4.10 -9.29
CA ASN A 196 8.12 4.27 -10.03
C ASN A 196 8.44 4.95 -11.35
N ASP A 197 7.95 4.39 -12.44
CA ASP A 197 8.23 4.84 -13.80
C ASP A 197 7.04 5.52 -14.48
N VAL A 198 6.01 5.91 -13.74
CA VAL A 198 4.86 6.65 -14.27
C VAL A 198 5.13 8.15 -14.21
N GLY A 199 4.94 8.83 -15.33
CA GLY A 199 5.24 10.25 -15.49
C GLY A 199 6.75 10.50 -15.46
N MET A 200 7.27 11.04 -14.36
CA MET A 200 8.71 11.22 -14.17
C MET A 200 9.24 10.07 -13.31
N VAL A 201 10.25 9.36 -13.81
CA VAL A 201 10.82 8.23 -13.08
C VAL A 201 11.37 8.73 -11.73
N LYS A 202 10.93 8.12 -10.64
CA LYS A 202 11.26 8.55 -9.28
C LYS A 202 11.77 7.39 -8.43
N LEU A 203 12.77 7.69 -7.62
CA LEU A 203 13.23 6.84 -6.52
C LEU A 203 12.66 7.42 -5.24
N SER A 204 11.82 6.65 -4.55
CA SER A 204 11.17 7.09 -3.32
C SER A 204 11.54 6.18 -2.15
N ARG A 205 11.70 6.77 -0.96
CA ARG A 205 11.86 6.06 0.31
C ARG A 205 10.55 6.10 1.08
N TYR A 206 10.03 4.93 1.43
CA TYR A 206 8.91 4.81 2.36
C TYR A 206 9.42 4.45 3.74
N THR A 207 8.95 5.17 4.75
CA THR A 207 9.19 4.88 6.17
C THR A 207 7.86 4.68 6.87
N HIS A 208 7.61 3.46 7.31
CA HIS A 208 6.44 3.10 8.11
C HIS A 208 6.85 2.99 9.57
N ARG A 209 6.25 3.81 10.43
CA ARG A 209 6.46 3.77 11.88
C ARG A 209 5.19 3.31 12.57
N PHE A 210 5.25 2.13 13.16
CA PHE A 210 4.12 1.48 13.80
C PHE A 210 3.95 1.93 15.26
N GLU A 211 2.74 1.79 15.78
CA GLU A 211 2.52 1.78 17.22
C GLU A 211 3.18 0.55 17.87
N LYS A 212 3.44 0.64 19.18
CA LYS A 212 4.19 -0.40 19.92
C LYS A 212 3.53 -1.77 19.85
N ASP A 213 2.21 -1.81 19.96
CA ASP A 213 1.42 -3.05 20.10
C ASP A 213 0.31 -3.17 19.04
N SER A 214 0.46 -2.48 17.90
CA SER A 214 -0.54 -2.48 16.83
C SER A 214 0.11 -2.29 15.45
N TYR A 215 -0.61 -2.64 14.38
CA TYR A 215 -0.18 -2.34 13.00
C TYR A 215 -0.62 -0.96 12.52
N VAL A 216 -1.23 -0.14 13.38
CA VAL A 216 -1.49 1.26 13.08
C VAL A 216 -0.15 1.97 12.93
N GLN A 217 -0.01 2.74 11.85
CA GLN A 217 1.25 3.31 11.45
C GLN A 217 1.11 4.72 10.88
N LYS A 218 2.19 5.48 11.01
CA LYS A 218 2.43 6.68 10.22
C LYS A 218 3.35 6.33 9.06
N VAL A 219 2.97 6.76 7.86
CA VAL A 219 3.76 6.56 6.64
C VAL A 219 4.34 7.89 6.19
N GLU A 220 5.63 7.91 5.90
CA GLU A 220 6.32 9.03 5.26
C GLU A 220 6.93 8.53 3.95
N CYS A 221 6.72 9.29 2.87
CA CYS A 221 7.31 9.03 1.56
C CYS A 221 8.17 10.23 1.18
N GLU A 222 9.42 9.98 0.80
CA GLU A 222 10.34 11.00 0.33
C GLU A 222 10.94 10.62 -1.01
N ASP A 223 10.81 11.48 -2.01
CA ASP A 223 11.50 11.32 -3.29
C ASP A 223 12.98 11.67 -3.12
N LEU A 224 13.85 10.69 -3.36
CA LEU A 224 15.29 10.79 -3.20
C LEU A 224 16.00 11.23 -4.48
N ALA A 225 15.49 10.82 -5.63
CA ALA A 225 16.03 11.17 -6.94
C ALA A 225 14.96 11.04 -8.02
N PHE A 226 15.22 11.70 -9.13
CA PHE A 226 14.42 11.62 -10.35
C PHE A 226 15.32 11.21 -11.50
N ALA A 227 14.77 10.49 -12.48
CA ALA A 227 15.41 10.23 -13.76
C ALA A 227 14.54 10.82 -14.89
N GLY A 228 14.77 10.37 -16.12
CA GLY A 228 14.05 10.83 -17.31
C GLY A 228 12.54 10.59 -17.29
N LEU A 229 11.91 10.87 -18.43
CA LEU A 229 10.50 10.58 -18.65
C LEU A 229 10.26 9.06 -18.60
N GLY A 230 9.20 8.68 -17.90
CA GLY A 230 8.69 7.33 -17.83
C GLY A 230 7.45 7.15 -18.71
N ILE A 231 6.59 6.21 -18.32
CA ILE A 231 5.35 5.83 -19.00
C ILE A 231 4.25 6.86 -18.71
N ILE A 232 3.46 7.20 -19.72
CA ILE A 232 2.26 8.01 -19.60
C ILE A 232 1.06 7.13 -19.96
N PHE A 233 0.06 7.07 -19.09
CA PHE A 233 -1.22 6.40 -19.33
C PHE A 233 -2.19 7.32 -20.08
#